data_AF-T1GNK6-F1
#
_entry.id   AF-T1GNK6-F1
#
_cell.length_a   1.000
_cell.length_b   1.000
_cell.length_c   1.000
_cell.angle_alpha   90.00
_cell.angle_beta   90.00
_cell.angle_gamma   90.00
#
_symmetry.space_group_name_H-M   'P 1'
#
loop_
_entity.id
_entity.type
_entity.pdbx_description
1 polymer ?
#
loop_
_entity_poly.entity_id
_entity_poly.type
_entity_poly.pdbx_seq_one_letter_code
_entity_poly.pdbx_strand_id
1 'polypeptide(L)'
;MYKNLDSSAKEKPDISKIRTSIRDVTHKMDLSYGMMGSLFRSGSRQTFFSSQVVRYADLYAATLLNLIYYPFSYMFRAPAMLLPHESTVAHEQRFIMDAPAFSRSRSKNENGAEKDNGDIVDTKE
;
A
#
# COMPACT_ATOMS: atom_id res chain seq x y z
N MET A 1 -26.54 -10.50 14.14
CA MET A 1 -28.01 -10.57 14.25
C MET A 1 -28.60 -11.68 13.39
N TYR A 2 -28.41 -11.68 12.07
CA TYR A 2 -29.00 -12.72 11.20
C TYR A 2 -28.40 -14.13 11.32
N LYS A 3 -27.27 -14.30 12.01
CA LYS A 3 -26.51 -15.56 12.09
C LYS A 3 -27.29 -16.74 12.70
N ASN A 4 -28.19 -16.48 13.64
CA ASN A 4 -28.93 -17.51 14.38
C ASN A 4 -30.41 -17.56 14.00
N LEU A 5 -30.81 -16.86 12.93
CA LEU A 5 -32.15 -16.93 12.37
C LEU A 5 -32.11 -17.97 11.26
N ASP A 6 -32.80 -19.09 11.48
CA ASP A 6 -32.95 -20.14 10.49
C ASP A 6 -34.08 -19.81 9.51
N SER A 7 -34.27 -20.65 8.48
CA SER A 7 -35.34 -20.47 7.49
C SER A 7 -36.75 -20.60 8.09
N SER A 8 -36.88 -21.07 9.33
CA SER A 8 -38.15 -21.18 10.05
C SER A 8 -38.54 -19.89 10.80
N ALA A 9 -37.62 -18.92 10.92
CA ALA A 9 -37.89 -17.66 11.58
C ALA A 9 -38.90 -16.80 10.79
N LYS A 10 -40.09 -16.60 11.36
CA LYS A 10 -41.17 -15.80 10.74
C LYS A 10 -41.07 -14.31 11.03
N GLU A 11 -40.38 -13.92 12.10
CA GLU A 11 -40.20 -12.51 12.46
C GLU A 11 -38.83 -11.98 12.04
N LYS A 12 -38.84 -10.83 11.37
CA LYS A 12 -37.64 -10.12 10.97
C LYS A 12 -37.03 -9.42 12.19
N PRO A 13 -35.75 -9.62 12.51
CA PRO A 13 -35.11 -8.90 13.60
C PRO A 13 -35.13 -7.39 13.33
N ASP A 14 -35.44 -6.59 14.35
CA ASP A 14 -35.38 -5.14 14.24
C ASP A 14 -33.92 -4.67 14.14
N ILE A 15 -33.57 -4.19 12.95
CA ILE A 15 -32.25 -3.64 12.63
C ILE A 15 -32.26 -2.12 12.52
N SER A 16 -33.36 -1.46 12.92
CA SER A 16 -33.55 -0.02 12.70
C SER A 16 -32.44 0.80 13.38
N LYS A 17 -32.10 0.48 14.63
CA LYS A 17 -31.01 1.14 15.37
C LYS A 17 -29.66 1.04 14.65
N ILE A 18 -29.32 -0.16 14.16
CA ILE A 18 -28.06 -0.40 13.46
C ILE A 18 -28.06 0.33 12.11
N ARG A 19 -29.16 0.29 11.36
CA ARG A 19 -29.28 1.00 10.08
C ARG A 19 -29.13 2.51 10.24
N THR A 20 -29.75 3.08 11.27
CA THR A 20 -29.61 4.51 11.58
C THR A 20 -28.18 4.83 11.98
N SER A 21 -27.58 4.06 12.89
CA SER A 21 -26.18 4.25 13.28
C SER A 21 -25.20 4.16 12.09
N ILE A 22 -25.37 3.18 11.18
CA ILE A 22 -24.55 3.08 9.96
C ILE A 22 -24.71 4.32 9.08
N ARG A 23 -25.94 4.84 8.92
CA ARG A 23 -26.20 6.05 8.13
C ARG A 23 -25.55 7.27 8.76
N ASP A 24 -25.66 7.42 10.07
CA ASP A 24 -25.11 8.56 10.81
C ASP A 24 -23.58 8.59 10.73
N VAL A 25 -22.94 7.42 10.89
CA VAL A 25 -21.48 7.28 10.75
C VAL A 25 -21.04 7.54 9.31
N THR A 26 -21.76 7.01 8.33
CA THR A 26 -21.47 7.25 6.90
C THR A 26 -21.55 8.73 6.57
N HIS A 27 -22.61 9.40 6.99
CA HIS A 27 -22.80 10.82 6.75
C HIS A 27 -21.71 11.65 7.45
N LYS A 28 -21.42 11.38 8.72
CA LYS A 28 -20.35 12.07 9.46
C LYS A 28 -18.98 11.89 8.79
N MET A 29 -18.69 10.70 8.28
CA MET A 29 -17.46 10.42 7.55
C MET A 29 -17.41 11.20 6.24
N ASP A 30 -18.47 11.17 5.44
CA ASP A 30 -18.51 11.86 4.14
C ASP A 30 -18.36 13.38 4.33
N LEU A 31 -19.02 13.98 5.32
CA LEU A 31 -18.89 15.42 5.60
C LEU A 31 -17.47 15.88 5.94
N SER A 32 -16.61 15.00 6.47
CA SER A 32 -15.22 15.34 6.78
C SER A 32 -14.38 15.66 5.53
N TYR A 33 -14.80 15.17 4.35
CA TYR A 33 -14.14 15.40 3.06
C TYR A 33 -14.78 16.54 2.25
N GLY A 34 -15.86 17.14 2.75
CA GLY A 34 -16.64 18.18 2.08
C GLY A 34 -18.06 17.74 1.73
N MET A 35 -18.83 18.63 1.08
CA MET A 35 -20.26 18.40 0.84
C MET A 35 -20.58 17.15 0.01
N MET A 36 -19.71 16.79 -0.94
CA MET A 36 -19.90 15.62 -1.82
C MET A 36 -19.22 14.35 -1.27
N GLY A 37 -18.53 14.43 -0.14
CA GLY A 37 -17.80 13.29 0.42
C GLY A 37 -16.44 13.04 -0.23
N SER A 38 -15.91 11.84 0.04
CA SER A 38 -14.60 11.44 -0.48
C SER A 38 -14.68 11.05 -1.96
N LEU A 39 -13.65 11.40 -2.71
CA LEU A 39 -13.51 10.96 -4.11
C LEU A 39 -13.44 9.43 -4.23
N PHE A 40 -12.96 8.73 -3.19
CA PHE A 40 -12.71 7.28 -3.27
C PHE A 40 -13.86 6.41 -2.74
N ARG A 41 -14.72 6.93 -1.86
CA ARG A 41 -15.78 6.15 -1.21
C ARG A 41 -16.90 7.03 -0.63
N SER A 42 -18.05 6.40 -0.40
CA SER A 42 -19.08 6.89 0.52
C SER A 42 -19.41 5.77 1.50
N GLY A 43 -19.10 6.00 2.77
CA GLY A 43 -19.17 4.95 3.79
C GLY A 43 -18.33 3.71 3.42
N SER A 44 -18.97 2.54 3.44
CA SER A 44 -18.36 1.26 3.06
C SER A 44 -18.35 0.98 1.56
N ARG A 45 -18.92 1.87 0.74
CA ARG A 45 -19.03 1.66 -0.72
C ARG A 45 -17.96 2.44 -1.45
N GLN A 46 -17.26 1.78 -2.37
CA GLN A 46 -16.28 2.40 -3.25
C GLN A 46 -17.00 3.24 -4.33
N THR A 47 -16.42 4.39 -4.70
CA THR A 47 -16.93 5.19 -5.84
C THR A 47 -16.52 4.57 -7.17
N PHE A 48 -17.21 4.96 -8.25
CA PHE A 48 -16.83 4.54 -9.60
C PHE A 48 -15.40 4.96 -9.95
N PHE A 49 -14.99 6.18 -9.58
CA PHE A 49 -13.62 6.66 -9.77
C PHE A 49 -12.60 5.74 -9.12
N SER A 50 -12.83 5.33 -7.87
CA SER A 50 -11.90 4.45 -7.17
C SER A 50 -11.82 3.05 -7.80
N SER A 51 -12.94 2.52 -8.29
CA SER A 51 -12.94 1.24 -9.03
C SER A 51 -12.15 1.33 -10.33
N GLN A 52 -12.18 2.49 -11.00
CA GLN A 52 -11.35 2.72 -12.18
C GLN A 52 -9.86 2.80 -11.83
N VAL A 53 -9.49 3.53 -10.77
CA VAL A 53 -8.08 3.63 -10.32
C VAL A 53 -7.52 2.25 -10.03
N VAL A 54 -8.23 1.41 -9.27
CA VAL A 54 -7.77 0.05 -8.95
C VAL A 54 -7.64 -0.85 -10.19
N ARG A 55 -8.50 -0.66 -11.19
CA ARG A 55 -8.51 -1.51 -12.40
C ARG A 55 -7.48 -1.10 -13.44
N TYR A 56 -7.23 0.20 -13.57
CA TYR A 56 -6.49 0.74 -14.72
C TYR A 56 -5.14 1.37 -14.36
N ALA A 57 -4.91 1.75 -13.10
CA ALA A 57 -3.64 2.33 -12.69
C ALA A 57 -2.77 1.27 -12.00
N ASP A 58 -1.62 0.95 -12.59
CA ASP A 58 -0.62 0.07 -11.96
C ASP A 58 -0.03 0.71 -10.69
N LEU A 59 0.14 2.03 -10.71
CA LEU A 59 0.63 2.84 -9.59
C LEU A 59 -0.24 4.08 -9.41
N TYR A 60 -0.50 4.44 -8.15
CA TYR A 60 -1.20 5.65 -7.77
C TYR A 60 -0.42 6.39 -6.68
N ALA A 61 -0.24 7.70 -6.85
CA ALA A 61 0.43 8.57 -5.87
C ALA A 61 -0.22 9.96 -5.87
N ALA A 62 -0.03 10.71 -4.79
CA ALA A 62 -0.50 12.10 -4.71
C ALA A 62 0.27 13.01 -5.69
N THR A 63 1.58 12.78 -5.86
CA THR A 63 2.41 13.47 -6.85
C THR A 63 3.44 12.52 -7.45
N LEU A 64 3.92 12.82 -8.67
CA LEU A 64 4.99 12.06 -9.34
C LEU A 64 6.31 12.08 -8.54
N LEU A 65 6.56 13.13 -7.76
CA LEU A 65 7.80 13.27 -6.97
C LEU A 65 7.96 12.16 -5.94
N ASN A 66 6.86 11.49 -5.55
CA ASN A 66 6.91 10.33 -4.67
C ASN A 66 7.77 9.18 -5.24
N LEU A 67 7.99 9.13 -6.56
CA LEU A 67 8.82 8.13 -7.21
C LEU A 67 10.33 8.33 -6.95
N ILE A 68 10.77 9.55 -6.60
CA ILE A 68 12.20 9.87 -6.34
C ILE A 68 12.72 9.14 -5.08
N TYR A 69 11.82 8.79 -4.17
CA TYR A 69 12.15 8.02 -2.97
C TYR A 69 12.44 6.54 -3.26
N TYR A 70 12.18 6.06 -4.48
CA TYR A 70 12.47 4.70 -4.91
C TYR A 70 13.65 4.68 -5.89
N PRO A 71 14.53 3.65 -5.86
CA PRO A 71 15.58 3.51 -6.85
C PRO A 71 14.99 3.21 -8.24
N PHE A 72 15.70 3.56 -9.31
CA PHE A 72 15.23 3.31 -10.68
C PHE A 72 15.04 1.82 -11.02
N SER A 73 15.72 0.92 -10.30
CA SER A 73 15.58 -0.53 -10.43
C SER A 73 14.59 -1.16 -9.44
N TYR A 74 13.71 -0.35 -8.82
CA TYR A 74 12.71 -0.87 -7.89
C TYR A 74 11.60 -1.65 -8.59
N MET A 75 11.26 -2.83 -8.05
CA MET A 75 10.14 -3.64 -8.54
C MET A 75 8.90 -3.42 -7.67
N PHE A 76 7.91 -2.70 -8.18
CA PHE A 76 6.62 -2.54 -7.52
C PHE A 76 5.79 -3.82 -7.64
N ARG A 77 5.42 -4.42 -6.50
CA ARG A 77 4.68 -5.70 -6.47
C ARG A 77 3.48 -5.61 -5.54
N ALA A 78 2.30 -5.90 -6.08
CA ALA A 78 1.07 -6.03 -5.31
C ALA A 78 0.88 -7.47 -4.78
N PRO A 79 0.20 -7.67 -3.64
CA PRO A 79 -0.19 -8.99 -3.18
C PRO A 79 -1.22 -9.62 -4.12
N ALA A 80 -1.21 -10.95 -4.21
CA ALA A 80 -2.17 -11.70 -5.03
C ALA A 80 -3.59 -11.54 -4.47
N MET A 81 -4.55 -11.18 -5.33
CA MET A 81 -5.98 -11.14 -5.00
C MET A 81 -6.58 -12.53 -5.21
N LEU A 82 -6.90 -13.22 -4.12
CA LEU A 82 -7.50 -14.55 -4.15
C LEU A 82 -9.02 -14.48 -4.34
N LEU A 83 -9.56 -15.47 -5.04
CA LEU A 83 -11.01 -15.64 -5.14
C LEU A 83 -11.58 -16.09 -3.78
N PRO A 84 -12.87 -15.84 -3.49
CA PRO A 84 -13.43 -16.14 -2.16
C PRO A 84 -13.26 -17.59 -1.69
N HIS A 85 -13.18 -18.54 -2.62
CA HIS A 85 -12.99 -19.97 -2.33
C HIS A 85 -11.53 -20.38 -2.19
N GLU A 86 -10.58 -19.53 -2.59
CA GLU A 86 -9.14 -19.78 -2.48
C GLU A 86 -8.59 -19.31 -1.11
N SER A 87 -9.38 -18.57 -0.34
CA SER A 87 -9.00 -17.94 0.94
C SER A 87 -8.90 -18.90 2.14
N THR A 88 -9.22 -20.19 2.00
CA THR A 88 -9.22 -21.17 3.10
C THR A 88 -7.84 -21.77 3.39
N VAL A 89 -6.84 -21.47 2.57
CA VAL A 89 -5.46 -21.90 2.76
C VAL A 89 -4.64 -20.67 3.15
N ALA A 90 -4.14 -20.63 4.39
CA ALA A 90 -3.28 -19.57 4.88
C ALA A 90 -1.92 -19.60 4.16
N HIS A 91 -1.83 -18.95 3.01
CA HIS A 91 -0.55 -18.64 2.41
C HIS A 91 0.07 -17.47 3.19
N GLU A 92 0.96 -17.77 4.14
CA GLU A 92 1.80 -16.76 4.77
C GLU A 92 2.68 -16.08 3.71
N GLN A 93 2.22 -14.97 3.15
CA GLN A 93 3.06 -14.09 2.34
C GLN A 93 4.00 -13.33 3.29
N ARG A 94 5.12 -13.95 3.64
CA ARG A 94 6.21 -13.28 4.37
C ARG A 94 6.86 -12.25 3.44
N PHE A 95 6.40 -11.00 3.54
CA PHE A 95 7.12 -9.87 2.97
C PHE A 95 8.35 -9.59 3.82
N ILE A 96 9.51 -10.08 3.37
CA ILE A 96 10.80 -9.59 3.87
C ILE A 96 11.01 -8.23 3.18
N MET A 97 10.66 -7.14 3.87
CA MET A 97 11.23 -5.83 3.53
C MET A 97 12.69 -5.89 3.96
N ASP A 98 13.58 -6.28 3.06
CA ASP A 98 15.00 -6.04 3.29
C ASP A 98 15.20 -4.53 3.49
N ALA A 99 15.98 -4.22 4.53
CA ALA A 99 16.40 -2.87 4.92
C ALA A 99 16.84 -2.04 3.69
N PRO A 100 16.76 -0.69 3.73
CA PRO A 100 16.96 0.13 2.53
C PRO A 100 18.34 -0.14 1.94
N ALA A 101 18.35 -0.88 0.84
CA ALA A 101 19.54 -1.05 0.05
C ALA A 101 19.94 0.35 -0.47
N PHE A 102 21.22 0.64 -0.36
CA PHE A 102 21.92 1.80 -0.95
C PHE A 102 21.96 3.07 -0.09
N SER A 103 22.96 3.11 0.78
CA SER A 103 23.69 4.35 1.08
C SER A 103 24.13 4.96 -0.25
N ARG A 104 23.61 6.15 -0.60
CA ARG A 104 24.09 6.92 -1.75
C ARG A 104 25.48 7.48 -1.43
N SER A 105 26.53 6.67 -1.57
CA SER A 105 27.88 7.21 -1.69
C SER A 105 28.01 7.82 -3.08
N ARG A 106 27.79 9.13 -3.16
CA ARG A 106 28.15 9.94 -4.34
C ARG A 106 29.66 9.83 -4.50
N SER A 107 30.16 9.04 -5.45
CA SER A 107 31.58 9.00 -5.78
C SER A 107 32.01 10.39 -6.25
N LYS A 108 32.71 11.11 -5.39
CA LYS A 108 33.32 12.39 -5.73
C LYS A 108 34.52 12.07 -6.62
N ASN A 109 34.40 12.36 -7.92
CA ASN A 109 35.47 12.16 -8.88
C ASN A 109 36.46 13.31 -8.70
N GLU A 110 37.46 13.13 -7.84
CA GLU A 110 38.56 14.07 -7.66
C GLU A 110 39.72 13.62 -8.56
N ASN A 111 39.67 14.06 -9.82
CA ASN A 111 40.84 14.01 -10.69
C ASN A 111 41.81 15.13 -10.28
N GLY A 112 43.00 14.75 -9.82
CA GLY A 112 44.21 15.58 -9.93
C GLY A 112 44.95 15.85 -8.62
N ALA A 113 45.98 15.04 -8.33
CA ALA A 113 47.27 15.51 -7.81
C ALA A 113 48.32 14.39 -7.96
N GLU A 114 49.41 14.69 -8.65
CA GLU A 114 50.56 13.83 -8.92
C GLU A 114 51.39 13.47 -7.67
N LYS A 115 51.96 12.25 -7.74
CA LYS A 115 53.30 11.76 -7.34
C LYS A 115 53.93 12.20 -6.01
N ASP A 116 54.34 11.20 -5.21
CA ASP A 116 55.78 11.03 -4.93
C ASP A 116 56.12 9.54 -4.66
N ASN A 117 57.31 9.14 -5.11
CA ASN A 117 57.89 7.80 -5.04
C ASN A 117 58.53 7.53 -3.67
N GLY A 118 58.59 6.26 -3.25
CA GLY A 118 59.37 5.84 -2.09
C GLY A 118 59.31 4.34 -1.80
N ASP A 119 60.11 3.58 -2.56
CA ASP A 119 60.83 2.35 -2.21
C ASP A 119 60.22 1.33 -1.22
N ILE A 120 59.81 0.16 -1.75
CA ILE A 120 59.70 -1.09 -1.00
C ILE A 120 60.78 -2.03 -1.53
N VAL A 121 61.82 -2.23 -0.72
CA VAL A 121 62.87 -3.22 -0.96
C VAL A 121 62.36 -4.58 -0.50
N ASP A 122 62.29 -5.53 -1.44
CA ASP A 122 62.16 -6.97 -1.23
C ASP A 122 63.23 -7.48 -0.27
N THR A 123 62.86 -8.34 0.69
CA THR A 123 63.76 -9.42 1.11
C THR A 123 62.93 -10.65 1.48
N LYS A 124 63.05 -11.67 0.62
CA LYS A 124 62.73 -13.07 0.91
C LYS A 124 63.70 -13.59 1.97
N GLU A 125 63.17 -14.30 2.97
CA GLU A 125 63.50 -15.68 3.36
C GLU A 125 62.54 -16.16 4.47
#